data_AF-A0A7Y9XJN4-F1
#
_entry.id   AF-A0A7Y9XJN4-F1
#
_cell.length_a   1.000
_cell.length_b   1.000
_cell.length_c   1.000
_cell.angle_alpha   90.00
_cell.angle_beta   90.00
_cell.angle_gamma   90.00
#
_symmetry.space_group_name_H-M   'P 1'
#
loop_
_entity.id
_entity.type
_entity.pdbx_description
1 polymer ?
#
loop_
_entity_poly.entity_id
_entity_poly.type
_entity_poly.pdbx_seq_one_letter_code
_entity_poly.pdbx_strand_id
1 'polypeptide(L)'
;MANKNDLIRALKIYRERTDDAIAERYRQISLVKEQLSELIRMINVDISGVGGLDLIRSEEPHAFDGAIVELESLKIVLAGNTVDIKPAIVDSSLQVTVSNLSPEHPSLILRKEHGQWIVFSSAETFLSQFSNDFLLNHLVDLVNRS
;
A
#
# COMPACT_ATOMS: atom_id res chain seq x y z
N MET A 1 1.62 1.07 51.48
CA MET A 1 0.80 2.09 50.78
C MET A 1 1.75 2.90 49.91
N ALA A 2 1.54 2.97 48.59
CA ALA A 2 2.39 3.76 47.71
C ALA A 2 2.23 5.26 48.05
N ASN A 3 3.35 6.00 48.11
CA ASN A 3 3.33 7.43 48.42
C ASN A 3 2.71 8.20 47.24
N LYS A 4 2.00 9.30 47.51
CA LYS A 4 1.41 10.19 46.49
C LYS A 4 2.43 10.61 45.43
N ASN A 5 3.69 10.82 45.81
CA ASN A 5 4.78 11.15 44.89
C ASN A 5 5.14 9.99 43.95
N ASP A 6 5.04 8.73 44.41
CA ASP A 6 5.30 7.54 43.58
C ASP A 6 4.20 7.37 42.53
N LEU A 7 2.93 7.63 42.91
CA LEU A 7 1.79 7.62 41.99
C LEU A 7 1.91 8.70 40.91
N ILE A 8 2.29 9.92 41.28
CA ILE A 8 2.51 11.01 40.31
C ILE A 8 3.63 10.66 39.33
N ARG A 9 4.72 10.04 39.82
CA ARG A 9 5.83 9.60 38.97
C ARG A 9 5.40 8.48 38.02
N ALA A 10 4.64 7.50 38.51
CA ALA A 10 4.11 6.42 37.68
C ALA A 10 3.16 6.93 36.58
N LEU A 11 2.29 7.89 36.90
CA LEU A 11 1.38 8.51 35.93
C LEU A 11 2.12 9.29 34.85
N LYS A 12 3.20 10.01 35.20
CA LYS A 12 4.05 10.69 34.21
C LYS A 12 4.71 9.71 33.25
N ILE A 13 5.33 8.66 33.78
CA ILE A 13 5.96 7.60 32.96
C ILE A 13 4.94 6.93 32.04
N TYR A 14 3.74 6.64 32.55
CA TYR A 14 2.67 6.05 31.75
C TYR A 14 2.23 6.96 30.60
N ARG A 15 2.07 8.26 30.88
CA ARG A 15 1.73 9.26 29.87
C ARG A 15 2.84 9.40 28.82
N GLU A 16 4.09 9.54 29.24
CA GLU A 16 5.25 9.63 28.32
C GLU A 16 5.31 8.42 27.37
N ARG A 17 5.14 7.20 27.90
CA ARG A 17 5.09 5.98 27.08
C ARG A 17 3.91 5.96 26.10
N THR A 18 2.78 6.55 26.49
CA THR A 18 1.59 6.64 25.62
C THR A 18 1.81 7.66 24.52
N ASP A 19 2.38 8.82 24.84
CA ASP A 19 2.72 9.87 23.88
C ASP A 19 3.77 9.37 22.86
N ASP A 20 4.78 8.63 23.32
CA ASP A 20 5.78 7.98 22.45
C ASP A 20 5.15 6.95 21.50
N ALA A 21 4.24 6.12 21.99
CA ALA A 21 3.55 5.12 21.17
C ALA A 21 2.64 5.76 20.11
N ILE A 22 1.95 6.86 20.46
CA ILE A 22 1.14 7.64 19.52
C ILE A 22 2.04 8.29 18.46
N ALA A 23 3.17 8.88 18.86
CA ALA A 23 4.11 9.50 17.94
C ALA A 23 4.67 8.50 16.93
N GLU A 24 5.02 7.29 17.39
CA GLU A 24 5.50 6.23 16.50
C GLU A 24 4.42 5.78 15.50
N ARG A 25 3.16 5.64 15.93
CA ARG A 25 2.04 5.35 15.03
C ARG A 25 1.89 6.39 13.93
N TYR A 26 1.98 7.68 14.26
CA TYR A 26 1.91 8.75 13.26
C TYR A 26 3.06 8.71 12.25
N ARG A 27 4.27 8.33 12.67
CA ARG A 27 5.41 8.14 11.76
C ARG A 27 5.14 7.00 10.78
N GLN A 28 4.64 5.87 11.25
CA GLN A 28 4.31 4.72 10.41
C GLN A 28 3.22 5.06 9.38
N ILE A 29 2.15 5.76 9.80
CA ILE A 29 1.09 6.22 8.88
C ILE A 29 1.67 7.15 7.80
N SER A 30 2.56 8.07 8.19
CA SER A 30 3.19 9.01 7.25
C SER A 30 4.05 8.29 6.22
N LEU A 31 4.84 7.31 6.66
CA LEU A 31 5.65 6.47 5.78
C LEU A 31 4.79 5.69 4.77
N VAL A 32 3.70 5.07 5.22
CA VAL A 32 2.78 4.33 4.36
C VAL A 32 2.17 5.26 3.30
N LYS A 33 1.73 6.46 3.69
CA LYS A 33 1.17 7.45 2.74
C LYS A 33 2.19 7.90 1.71
N GLU A 34 3.45 8.11 2.12
CA GLU A 34 4.53 8.48 1.21
C GLU A 34 4.83 7.36 0.19
N GLN A 35 4.94 6.11 0.65
CA GLN A 35 5.15 4.95 -0.23
C GLN A 35 4.00 4.75 -1.22
N LEU A 36 2.76 4.98 -0.77
CA LEU A 36 1.59 4.88 -1.65
C LEU A 36 1.60 5.98 -2.71
N SER A 37 1.91 7.22 -2.32
CA SER A 37 2.01 8.35 -3.24
C SER A 37 3.11 8.14 -4.27
N GLU A 38 4.26 7.61 -3.86
CA GLU A 38 5.35 7.19 -4.74
C GLU A 38 4.87 6.19 -5.78
N LEU A 39 4.24 5.09 -5.35
CA LEU A 39 3.73 4.05 -6.24
C LEU A 39 2.70 4.61 -7.24
N ILE A 40 1.70 5.36 -6.77
CA ILE A 40 0.67 5.95 -7.63
C ILE A 40 1.28 6.93 -8.63
N ARG A 41 2.27 7.73 -8.21
CA ARG A 41 2.97 8.66 -9.09
C ARG A 41 3.72 7.91 -10.18
N MET A 42 4.44 6.86 -9.83
CA MET A 42 5.17 6.04 -10.80
C MET A 42 4.20 5.43 -11.83
N ILE A 43 3.11 4.81 -11.36
CA ILE A 43 2.06 4.24 -12.20
C ILE A 43 1.45 5.30 -13.13
N ASN A 44 1.10 6.47 -12.60
CA ASN A 44 0.44 7.54 -13.35
C ASN A 44 1.34 8.13 -14.44
N VAL A 45 2.63 8.36 -14.14
CA VAL A 45 3.59 8.91 -15.13
C VAL A 45 3.75 7.96 -16.30
N ASP A 46 3.93 6.67 -16.02
CA ASP A 46 4.36 5.69 -17.01
C ASP A 46 3.16 5.19 -17.87
N ILE A 47 1.95 5.21 -17.31
CA ILE A 47 0.69 4.89 -18.03
C ILE A 47 0.16 6.05 -18.88
N SER A 48 0.50 7.31 -18.56
CA SER A 48 0.00 8.49 -19.30
C SER A 48 0.32 8.51 -20.81
N GLY A 49 1.29 7.70 -21.26
CA GLY A 49 1.69 7.58 -22.67
C GLY A 49 0.90 6.57 -23.51
N VAL A 50 -0.03 5.80 -22.94
CA VAL A 50 -0.54 4.56 -23.58
C VAL A 50 -1.92 4.70 -24.26
N GLY A 51 -2.59 5.86 -24.16
CA GLY A 51 -3.77 6.19 -24.98
C GLY A 51 -5.00 5.31 -24.75
N GLY A 52 -5.92 5.78 -23.91
CA GLY A 52 -7.22 5.13 -23.65
C GLY A 52 -7.47 4.80 -22.18
N LEU A 53 -7.02 5.66 -21.27
CA LEU A 53 -6.88 5.37 -19.85
C LEU A 53 -7.60 6.41 -19.01
N ASP A 54 -8.69 5.99 -18.38
CA ASP A 54 -9.35 6.77 -17.35
C ASP A 54 -8.82 6.34 -15.98
N LEU A 55 -8.05 7.24 -15.37
CA LEU A 55 -7.53 7.09 -14.02
C LEU A 55 -8.54 7.67 -13.04
N ILE A 56 -9.19 6.80 -12.28
CA ILE A 56 -10.15 7.20 -11.24
C ILE A 56 -9.50 6.94 -9.90
N ARG A 57 -9.29 8.02 -9.14
CA ARG A 57 -8.79 7.94 -7.76
C ARG A 57 -9.96 7.99 -6.80
N SER A 58 -9.91 7.17 -5.77
CA SER A 58 -10.90 7.17 -4.69
C SER A 58 -10.20 6.88 -3.38
N GLU A 59 -10.60 7.56 -2.31
CA GLU A 59 -10.09 7.26 -0.96
C GLU A 59 -10.95 6.18 -0.32
N GLU A 60 -10.32 5.15 0.24
CA GLU A 60 -10.99 4.08 1.01
C GLU A 60 -10.48 4.11 2.46
N PRO A 61 -11.35 3.93 3.47
CA PRO A 61 -10.94 3.87 4.87
C PRO A 61 -10.39 2.49 5.22
N HIS A 62 -9.22 2.46 5.84
CA HIS A 62 -8.54 1.25 6.29
C HIS A 62 -8.28 1.28 7.80
N ALA A 63 -8.54 0.16 8.47
CA ALA A 63 -8.22 0.00 9.88
C ALA A 63 -6.76 -0.44 10.05
N PHE A 64 -5.97 0.35 10.77
CA PHE A 64 -4.58 0.07 11.10
C PHE A 64 -4.35 0.28 12.60
N ASP A 65 -4.11 -0.81 13.33
CA ASP A 65 -3.83 -0.79 14.78
C ASP A 65 -4.84 0.05 15.60
N GLY A 66 -6.13 -0.05 15.22
CA GLY A 66 -7.24 0.68 15.83
C GLY A 66 -7.44 2.13 15.35
N ALA A 67 -6.54 2.66 14.52
CA ALA A 67 -6.71 3.94 13.84
C ALA A 67 -7.35 3.73 12.45
N ILE A 68 -8.24 4.65 12.05
CA ILE A 68 -8.76 4.69 10.69
C ILE A 68 -7.86 5.58 9.85
N VAL A 69 -7.33 5.04 8.76
CA VAL A 69 -6.48 5.74 7.80
C VAL A 69 -7.15 5.68 6.44
N GLU A 70 -7.37 6.83 5.81
CA GLU A 70 -7.84 6.91 4.43
C GLU A 70 -6.63 6.76 3.49
N LEU A 71 -6.70 5.79 2.59
CA LEU A 71 -5.67 5.52 1.59
C LEU A 71 -6.24 5.69 0.18
N GLU A 72 -5.42 6.18 -0.73
CA GLU A 72 -5.77 6.35 -2.14
C GLU A 72 -5.82 4.98 -2.84
N SER A 73 -6.99 4.59 -3.29
CA SER A 73 -7.19 3.53 -4.28
C SER A 73 -7.16 4.11 -5.69
N LEU A 74 -6.69 3.31 -6.65
CA LEU A 74 -6.63 3.69 -8.06
C LEU A 74 -7.40 2.67 -8.89
N LYS A 75 -8.31 3.14 -9.74
CA LYS A 75 -8.95 2.33 -10.77
C LYS A 75 -8.47 2.82 -12.13
N ILE A 76 -8.12 1.86 -12.98
CA ILE A 76 -7.60 2.14 -14.32
C ILE A 76 -8.45 1.37 -15.32
N VAL A 77 -9.00 2.07 -16.31
CA VAL A 77 -9.71 1.44 -17.43
C VAL A 77 -8.72 1.21 -18.58
N LEU A 78 -8.49 -0.05 -18.95
CA LEU A 78 -7.60 -0.47 -20.02
C LEU A 78 -8.35 -1.30 -21.05
N ALA A 79 -8.44 -0.81 -22.28
CA ALA A 79 -9.06 -1.53 -23.39
C ALA A 79 -10.46 -2.12 -23.04
N GLY A 80 -11.24 -1.41 -22.21
CA GLY A 80 -12.57 -1.82 -21.76
C GLY A 80 -12.61 -2.66 -20.47
N ASN A 81 -11.47 -3.03 -19.90
CA ASN A 81 -11.37 -3.73 -18.61
C ASN A 81 -11.01 -2.76 -17.49
N THR A 82 -11.66 -2.88 -16.34
CA THR A 82 -11.33 -2.08 -15.14
C THR A 82 -10.38 -2.86 -14.25
N VAL A 83 -9.19 -2.32 -14.03
CA VAL A 83 -8.20 -2.82 -13.08
C VAL A 83 -8.30 -2.02 -11.80
N ASP A 84 -8.42 -2.73 -10.67
CA ASP A 84 -8.56 -2.13 -9.35
C ASP A 84 -7.25 -2.27 -8.57
N ILE A 85 -6.70 -1.16 -8.09
CA ILE A 85 -5.49 -1.10 -7.26
C ILE A 85 -5.90 -0.61 -5.88
N LYS A 86 -5.88 -1.52 -4.91
CA LYS A 86 -6.35 -1.29 -3.55
C LYS A 86 -5.19 -1.40 -2.57
N PRO A 87 -4.82 -0.33 -1.86
CA PRO A 87 -3.86 -0.42 -0.78
C PRO A 87 -4.47 -1.06 0.46
N ALA A 88 -3.62 -1.58 1.32
CA ALA A 88 -3.91 -2.12 2.63
C ALA A 88 -2.66 -2.01 3.50
N ILE A 89 -2.83 -2.02 4.81
CA ILE A 89 -1.71 -2.01 5.76
C ILE A 89 -1.68 -3.36 6.44
N VAL A 90 -0.57 -4.09 6.30
CA VAL A 90 -0.36 -5.41 6.88
C VAL A 90 0.98 -5.40 7.58
N ASP A 91 1.01 -5.74 8.87
CA ASP A 91 2.24 -5.80 9.68
C ASP A 91 3.12 -4.54 9.56
N SER A 92 2.49 -3.36 9.64
CA SER A 92 3.13 -2.04 9.49
C SER A 92 3.76 -1.77 8.12
N SER A 93 3.43 -2.56 7.11
CA SER A 93 3.91 -2.41 5.74
C SER A 93 2.76 -2.12 4.78
N LEU A 94 3.03 -1.33 3.75
CA LEU A 94 2.10 -1.10 2.66
C LEU A 94 2.01 -2.34 1.79
N GLN A 95 0.80 -2.88 1.67
CA GLN A 95 0.44 -3.93 0.73
C GLN A 95 -0.54 -3.34 -0.27
N VAL A 96 -0.38 -3.62 -1.56
CA VAL A 96 -1.26 -3.16 -2.62
C VAL A 96 -1.75 -4.36 -3.39
N THR A 97 -3.05 -4.57 -3.43
CA THR A 97 -3.68 -5.62 -4.22
C THR A 97 -4.14 -5.03 -5.54
N VAL A 98 -3.63 -5.57 -6.65
CA VAL A 98 -4.06 -5.25 -8.00
C VAL A 98 -4.98 -6.37 -8.45
N SER A 99 -6.22 -6.06 -8.80
CA SER A 99 -7.26 -7.05 -9.15
C SER A 99 -7.84 -6.79 -10.55
N ASN A 100 -8.55 -7.78 -11.08
CA ASN A 100 -9.20 -7.75 -12.39
C ASN A 100 -8.21 -7.57 -13.56
N LEU A 101 -7.04 -8.18 -13.42
CA LEU A 101 -5.97 -8.15 -14.40
C LEU A 101 -6.34 -8.99 -15.64
N SER A 102 -6.70 -10.26 -15.44
CA SER A 102 -7.22 -11.12 -16.52
C SER A 102 -8.08 -12.26 -15.96
N PRO A 103 -8.85 -12.97 -16.81
CA PRO A 103 -9.64 -14.14 -16.39
C PRO A 103 -8.80 -15.29 -15.83
N GLU A 104 -7.58 -15.46 -16.35
CA GLU A 104 -6.66 -16.52 -15.92
C GLU A 104 -5.93 -16.15 -14.63
N HIS A 105 -5.82 -14.86 -14.34
CA HIS A 105 -5.08 -14.36 -13.21
C HIS A 105 -5.75 -13.14 -12.58
N PRO A 106 -6.59 -13.36 -11.57
CA PRO A 106 -7.50 -12.35 -11.08
C PRO A 106 -6.81 -11.26 -10.25
N SER A 107 -5.63 -11.54 -9.67
CA SER A 107 -4.97 -10.58 -8.76
C SER A 107 -3.46 -10.75 -8.60
N LEU A 108 -2.78 -9.64 -8.31
CA LEU A 108 -1.43 -9.54 -7.78
C LEU A 108 -1.42 -8.83 -6.43
N ILE A 109 -0.42 -9.13 -5.62
CA ILE A 109 -0.13 -8.43 -4.38
C ILE A 109 1.27 -7.84 -4.46
N LEU A 110 1.39 -6.54 -4.24
CA LEU A 110 2.66 -5.82 -4.13
C LEU A 110 2.87 -5.47 -2.66
N ARG A 111 4.08 -5.62 -2.14
CA ARG A 111 4.40 -5.20 -0.78
C ARG A 111 5.77 -4.54 -0.75
N LYS A 112 5.90 -3.43 -0.01
CA LYS A 112 7.21 -2.82 0.19
C LYS A 112 7.86 -3.41 1.45
N GLU A 113 8.89 -4.23 1.27
CA GLU A 113 9.69 -4.81 2.35
C GLU A 113 11.15 -4.35 2.23
N HIS A 114 11.74 -3.91 3.34
CA HIS A 114 13.16 -3.46 3.38
C HIS A 114 13.53 -2.39 2.33
N GLY A 115 12.58 -1.54 1.94
CA GLY A 115 12.78 -0.49 0.95
C GLY A 115 12.61 -0.94 -0.51
N GLN A 116 12.37 -2.23 -0.75
CA GLN A 116 12.13 -2.79 -2.08
C GLN A 116 10.68 -3.23 -2.23
N TRP A 117 10.13 -3.06 -3.42
CA TRP A 117 8.82 -3.60 -3.75
C TRP A 117 8.97 -5.08 -4.14
N ILE A 118 8.13 -5.92 -3.55
CA ILE A 118 8.09 -7.37 -3.79
C ILE A 118 6.73 -7.72 -4.37
N VAL A 119 6.73 -8.51 -5.44
CA VAL A 119 5.52 -9.00 -6.11
C VAL A 119 5.20 -10.41 -5.63
N PHE A 120 4.00 -10.59 -5.11
CA PHE A 120 3.41 -11.89 -4.78
C PHE A 120 2.27 -12.17 -5.76
N SER A 121 2.30 -13.35 -6.36
CA SER A 121 1.26 -13.87 -7.23
C SER A 121 0.61 -15.09 -6.59
N SER A 122 -0.71 -15.23 -6.67
CA SER A 122 -1.42 -16.45 -6.27
C SER A 122 -1.21 -17.62 -7.23
N ALA A 123 -0.53 -17.41 -8.36
CA ALA A 123 -0.14 -18.45 -9.30
C ALA A 123 1.38 -18.39 -9.54
N GLU A 124 2.12 -19.38 -9.05
CA GLU A 124 3.60 -19.46 -9.17
C GLU A 124 4.08 -19.49 -10.64
N THR A 125 3.25 -19.98 -11.56
CA THR A 125 3.51 -19.97 -13.01
C THR A 125 3.13 -18.66 -13.71
N PHE A 126 2.50 -17.72 -13.01
CA PHE A 126 2.03 -16.45 -13.60
C PHE A 126 3.20 -15.55 -14.01
N LEU A 127 4.17 -15.34 -13.10
CA LEU A 127 5.30 -14.41 -13.30
C LEU A 127 6.22 -14.81 -14.48
N SER A 128 6.26 -16.10 -14.86
CA SER A 128 7.09 -16.60 -15.95
C SER A 128 6.37 -16.71 -17.30
N GLN A 129 5.04 -16.58 -17.35
CA GLN A 129 4.23 -16.73 -18.56
C GLN A 129 3.82 -15.40 -19.22
N PHE A 130 4.23 -14.26 -18.67
CA PHE A 130 3.84 -12.96 -19.20
C PHE A 130 4.56 -12.59 -20.50
N SER A 131 3.97 -12.99 -21.61
CA SER A 131 4.33 -12.48 -22.94
C SER A 131 3.33 -11.47 -23.51
N ASN A 132 2.15 -11.26 -22.89
CA ASN A 132 1.06 -10.53 -23.56
C ASN A 132 0.28 -9.50 -22.74
N ASP A 133 0.48 -9.35 -21.43
CA ASP A 133 -0.27 -8.35 -20.64
C ASP A 133 0.60 -7.15 -20.29
N PHE A 134 0.44 -6.08 -21.08
CA PHE A 134 1.23 -4.85 -21.02
C PHE A 134 1.28 -4.30 -19.60
N LEU A 135 0.16 -4.28 -18.90
CA LEU A 135 0.01 -3.63 -17.60
C LEU A 135 0.77 -4.40 -16.49
N LEU A 136 0.80 -5.72 -16.61
CA LEU A 136 1.44 -6.61 -15.64
C LEU A 136 2.95 -6.61 -15.78
N ASN A 137 3.42 -6.73 -17.03
CA ASN A 137 4.84 -6.53 -17.34
C ASN A 137 5.30 -5.15 -16.87
N HIS A 138 4.46 -4.13 -17.07
CA HIS A 138 4.76 -2.78 -16.66
C HIS A 138 4.83 -2.60 -15.14
N LEU A 139 3.86 -3.12 -14.38
CA LEU A 139 3.88 -3.05 -12.92
C LEU A 139 5.06 -3.83 -12.32
N VAL A 140 5.37 -5.01 -12.87
CA VAL A 140 6.53 -5.81 -12.44
C VAL A 140 7.85 -5.10 -12.78
N ASP A 141 7.99 -4.57 -13.99
CA ASP A 141 9.17 -3.79 -14.40
C ASP A 141 9.36 -2.56 -13.52
N LEU A 142 8.27 -1.85 -13.21
CA LEU A 142 8.28 -0.64 -12.41
C LEU A 142 8.70 -0.93 -10.97
N VAL A 143 8.22 -2.04 -10.41
CA VAL A 143 8.65 -2.59 -9.10
C VAL A 143 10.11 -3.01 -9.11
N ASN A 144 10.59 -3.62 -10.20
CA ASN A 144 11.98 -4.05 -10.32
C ASN A 144 12.98 -2.91 -10.55
N ARG A 145 12.52 -1.72 -10.96
CA ARG A 145 13.37 -0.54 -11.26
C ARG A 145 13.52 0.43 -10.08
N SER A 146 12.70 0.30 -9.04
CA SER A 146 12.75 1.11 -7.80
C SER A 146 13.68 0.50 -6.75
#